data_AF-A0A3E0HQA5-F1
#
_entry.id   AF-A0A3E0HQA5-F1
#
_cell.length_a   1.000
_cell.length_b   1.000
_cell.length_c   1.000
_cell.angle_alpha   90.00
_cell.angle_beta   90.00
_cell.angle_gamma   90.00
#
_symmetry.space_group_name_H-M   'P 1'
#
loop_
_entity.id
_entity.type
_entity.pdbx_description
1 polymer ?
#
loop_
_entity_poly.entity_id
_entity_poly.type
_entity_poly.pdbx_seq_one_letter_code
_entity_poly.pdbx_strand_id
1 'polypeptide(L)'
;MTLYTVDGGHRDRHEAEHFALDLAPSAVLLCTHVVREPSPHHAVSFELAEADFEELRDPEGGRAFRFPGQDALRGALPVRDLVASSAVDRVVGVGCTVTDDTVVDTRDYVRPVYADGLLTLHVTPASAGTVVPLEVEGGHVC
;
A
#
# COMPACT_ATOMS: atom_id res chain seq x y z
N MET A 1 -6.40 -0.21 20.17
CA MET A 1 -7.38 -0.81 19.25
C MET A 1 -7.10 -0.22 17.89
N THR A 2 -6.41 -0.99 17.05
CA THR A 2 -5.96 -0.53 15.73
C THR A 2 -6.69 -1.35 14.69
N LEU A 3 -7.36 -0.67 13.78
CA LEU A 3 -8.15 -1.26 12.70
C LEU A 3 -7.26 -1.46 11.48
N TYR A 4 -7.29 -2.66 10.92
CA TYR A 4 -6.58 -3.01 9.69
C TYR A 4 -7.57 -3.33 8.60
N THR A 5 -7.14 -3.10 7.35
CA THR A 5 -7.87 -3.53 6.17
C THR A 5 -6.89 -4.24 5.24
N VAL A 6 -7.24 -5.45 4.83
CA VAL A 6 -6.51 -6.23 3.83
C VAL A 6 -7.35 -6.36 2.56
N ASP A 7 -6.67 -6.35 1.41
CA ASP A 7 -7.26 -6.46 0.09
C ASP A 7 -6.34 -7.34 -0.78
N GLY A 8 -6.82 -8.56 -1.08
CA GLY A 8 -6.14 -9.53 -1.94
C GLY A 8 -6.74 -9.62 -3.35
N GLY A 9 -7.70 -8.76 -3.72
CA GLY A 9 -8.37 -8.83 -5.02
C GLY A 9 -9.33 -10.02 -5.21
N HIS A 10 -9.74 -10.70 -4.14
CA HIS A 10 -10.65 -11.85 -4.19
C HIS A 10 -12.07 -11.47 -4.59
N ARG A 11 -12.62 -12.15 -5.61
CA ARG A 11 -14.00 -11.91 -6.06
C ARG A 11 -15.05 -12.59 -5.19
N ASP A 12 -14.65 -13.63 -4.48
CA ASP A 12 -15.50 -14.33 -3.54
C ASP A 12 -15.25 -13.80 -2.12
N ARG A 13 -16.35 -13.55 -1.40
CA ARG A 13 -16.31 -13.02 -0.04
C ARG A 13 -15.64 -14.00 0.93
N HIS A 14 -15.95 -15.28 0.80
CA HIS A 14 -15.46 -16.31 1.70
C HIS A 14 -13.96 -16.54 1.50
N GLU A 15 -13.48 -16.50 0.25
CA GLU A 15 -12.04 -16.51 -0.05
C GLU A 15 -11.31 -15.30 0.57
N ALA A 16 -11.90 -14.11 0.50
CA ALA A 16 -11.31 -12.91 1.11
C ALA A 16 -11.24 -13.00 2.64
N GLU A 17 -12.32 -13.48 3.27
CA GLU A 17 -12.39 -13.66 4.73
C GLU A 17 -11.40 -14.75 5.21
N HIS A 18 -11.30 -15.86 4.48
CA HIS A 18 -10.29 -16.89 4.75
C HIS A 18 -8.87 -16.38 4.61
N PHE A 19 -8.57 -15.65 3.51
CA PHE A 19 -7.26 -15.04 3.33
C PHE A 19 -6.90 -14.11 4.49
N ALA A 20 -7.84 -13.30 4.99
CA ALA A 20 -7.61 -12.43 6.13
C ALA A 20 -7.32 -13.21 7.43
N LEU A 21 -8.03 -14.31 7.67
CA LEU A 21 -7.82 -15.18 8.84
C LEU A 21 -6.55 -16.02 8.72
N ASP A 22 -6.15 -16.45 7.52
CA ASP A 22 -4.87 -17.14 7.30
C ASP A 22 -3.70 -16.19 7.52
N LEU A 23 -3.84 -14.93 7.07
CA LEU A 23 -2.85 -13.89 7.26
C LEU A 23 -2.75 -13.47 8.74
N ALA A 24 -3.87 -13.43 9.46
CA ALA A 24 -3.90 -13.13 10.89
C ALA A 24 -4.92 -14.00 11.65
N PRO A 25 -4.49 -15.16 12.17
CA PRO A 25 -5.40 -16.16 12.79
C PRO A 25 -6.13 -15.66 14.04
N SER A 26 -5.57 -14.68 14.72
CA SER A 26 -6.13 -14.04 15.90
C SER A 26 -7.11 -12.90 15.58
N ALA A 27 -7.26 -12.55 14.29
CA ALA A 27 -8.03 -11.40 13.88
C ALA A 27 -9.50 -11.52 14.27
N VAL A 28 -10.05 -10.45 14.83
CA VAL A 28 -11.49 -10.29 14.96
C VAL A 28 -11.98 -9.61 13.69
N LEU A 29 -12.58 -10.40 12.80
CA LEU A 29 -13.23 -9.91 11.59
C LEU A 29 -14.35 -8.92 11.94
N LEU A 30 -14.22 -7.68 11.49
CA LEU A 30 -15.23 -6.65 11.73
C LEU A 30 -16.17 -6.47 10.55
N CYS A 31 -15.62 -6.37 9.34
CA CYS A 31 -16.44 -6.10 8.17
C CYS A 31 -15.76 -6.55 6.88
N THR A 32 -16.55 -7.14 5.98
CA THR A 32 -16.14 -7.42 4.60
C THR A 32 -16.88 -6.47 3.66
N HIS A 33 -16.15 -5.70 2.87
CA HIS A 33 -16.71 -4.69 1.98
C HIS A 33 -16.35 -4.98 0.52
N VAL A 34 -17.25 -4.58 -0.37
CA VAL A 34 -17.03 -4.68 -1.82
C VAL A 34 -16.27 -3.45 -2.28
N VAL A 35 -15.07 -3.67 -2.80
CA VAL A 35 -14.31 -2.68 -3.55
C VAL A 35 -14.70 -2.82 -5.01
N ARG A 36 -15.13 -1.72 -5.63
CA ARG A 36 -15.69 -1.75 -6.99
C ARG A 36 -14.62 -1.64 -8.08
N GLU A 37 -13.47 -1.08 -7.74
CA GLU A 37 -12.43 -0.64 -8.66
C GLU A 37 -11.06 -1.19 -8.20
N PRO A 38 -10.14 -1.57 -9.11
CA PRO A 38 -10.26 -1.54 -10.57
C PRO A 38 -11.14 -2.66 -11.14
N SER A 39 -11.47 -3.69 -10.36
CA SER A 39 -12.52 -4.66 -10.68
C SER A 39 -13.24 -5.08 -9.40
N PRO A 40 -14.51 -5.51 -9.42
CA PRO A 40 -15.24 -5.86 -8.20
C PRO A 40 -14.55 -6.99 -7.42
N HIS A 41 -14.17 -6.73 -6.17
CA HIS A 41 -13.56 -7.67 -5.24
C HIS A 41 -13.91 -7.33 -3.79
N HIS A 42 -13.47 -8.16 -2.86
CA HIS A 42 -13.70 -8.00 -1.43
C HIS A 42 -12.42 -7.61 -0.70
N ALA A 43 -12.54 -6.60 0.16
CA ALA A 43 -11.54 -6.24 1.15
C ALA A 43 -12.12 -6.45 2.55
N VAL A 44 -11.25 -6.76 3.50
CA VAL A 44 -11.61 -7.25 4.82
C VAL A 44 -10.98 -6.35 5.88
N SER A 45 -11.82 -5.80 6.75
CA SER A 45 -11.39 -5.00 7.90
C SER A 45 -11.48 -5.82 9.18
N PHE A 46 -10.42 -5.80 9.97
CA PHE A 46 -10.31 -6.59 11.20
C PHE A 46 -9.47 -5.87 12.26
N GLU A 47 -9.62 -6.33 13.49
CA GLU A 47 -8.77 -5.95 14.62
C GLU A 47 -7.80 -7.07 14.97
N LEU A 48 -6.60 -6.66 15.39
CA LEU A 48 -5.56 -7.56 15.84
C LEU A 48 -5.18 -7.31 17.30
N ALA A 49 -4.70 -8.37 17.94
CA ALA A 49 -3.96 -8.24 19.19
C ALA A 49 -2.54 -7.73 18.90
N GLU A 50 -1.95 -7.03 19.86
CA GLU A 50 -0.64 -6.39 19.67
C GLU A 50 0.51 -7.36 19.38
N ALA A 51 0.36 -8.64 19.70
CA ALA A 51 1.37 -9.67 19.44
C ALA A 51 1.47 -10.07 17.97
N ASP A 52 0.41 -9.86 17.18
CA ASP A 52 0.31 -10.38 15.80
C ASP A 52 0.92 -9.43 14.77
N PHE A 53 1.37 -8.25 15.20
CA PHE A 53 2.04 -7.25 14.35
C PHE A 53 3.40 -7.70 13.82
N GLU A 54 4.09 -8.60 14.51
CA GLU A 54 5.38 -9.11 14.06
C GLU A 54 5.25 -10.22 13.01
N GLU A 55 4.18 -11.03 13.06
CA GLU A 55 3.95 -12.15 12.14
C GLU A 55 3.39 -11.73 10.77
N LEU A 56 2.63 -10.63 10.72
CA LEU A 56 2.11 -10.04 9.47
C LEU A 56 3.17 -9.49 8.51
N ARG A 57 4.45 -9.55 8.88
CA ARG A 57 5.56 -8.94 8.12
C ARG A 57 5.90 -9.62 6.81
N ASP A 58 5.21 -10.70 6.42
CA ASP A 58 5.40 -11.33 5.11
C ASP A 58 4.17 -11.31 4.18
N PRO A 59 3.64 -10.12 3.81
CA PRO A 59 2.51 -10.00 2.89
C PRO A 59 3.02 -9.81 1.45
N GLU A 60 3.87 -10.71 0.92
CA GLU A 60 4.41 -10.59 -0.44
C GLU A 60 3.29 -10.29 -1.47
N GLY A 61 3.47 -9.22 -2.25
CA GLY A 61 2.47 -8.73 -3.23
C GLY A 61 1.30 -7.95 -2.64
N GLY A 62 1.17 -7.88 -1.31
CA GLY A 62 0.16 -7.11 -0.60
C GLY A 62 0.40 -5.60 -0.66
N ARG A 63 -0.68 -4.82 -0.67
CA ARG A 63 -0.65 -3.35 -0.73
C ARG A 63 -0.83 -2.76 0.66
N ALA A 64 0.04 -1.82 1.04
CA ALA A 64 -0.12 -1.10 2.30
C ALA A 64 -1.13 0.05 2.13
N PHE A 65 -2.20 0.02 2.93
CA PHE A 65 -3.18 1.11 3.00
C PHE A 65 -2.83 2.14 4.09
N ARG A 66 -2.31 1.66 5.22
CA ARG A 66 -1.75 2.47 6.31
C ARG A 66 -0.37 1.96 6.67
N PHE A 67 0.56 2.89 6.88
CA PHE A 67 1.93 2.59 7.31
C PHE A 67 2.53 3.80 8.05
N PRO A 68 3.54 3.59 8.93
CA PRO A 68 4.17 4.68 9.66
C PRO A 68 4.71 5.79 8.74
N GLY A 69 4.46 7.05 9.11
CA GLY A 69 4.94 8.23 8.37
C GLY A 69 4.17 8.59 7.10
N GLN A 70 3.11 7.86 6.75
CA GLN A 70 2.26 8.14 5.59
C GLN A 70 1.75 9.59 5.53
N ASP A 71 1.38 10.20 6.66
CA ASP A 71 0.84 11.57 6.70
C ASP A 71 1.87 12.64 6.28
N ALA A 72 3.16 12.31 6.34
CA ALA A 72 4.26 13.17 5.90
C ALA A 72 4.50 13.10 4.38
N LEU A 73 3.96 12.08 3.69
CA LEU A 73 4.15 11.86 2.26
C LEU A 73 3.16 12.67 1.43
N ARG A 74 3.31 13.99 1.48
CA ARG A 74 2.43 14.97 0.83
C ARG A 74 3.22 15.91 -0.08
N GLY A 75 2.61 16.29 -1.20
CA GLY A 75 3.22 17.13 -2.23
C GLY A 75 4.44 16.48 -2.89
N ALA A 76 5.40 17.32 -3.29
CA ALA A 76 6.62 16.90 -3.99
C ALA A 76 7.80 16.75 -3.02
N LEU A 77 8.37 15.55 -2.94
CA LEU A 77 9.44 15.18 -2.00
C LEU A 77 10.56 14.44 -2.74
N PRO A 78 11.85 14.70 -2.44
CA PRO A 78 12.91 13.84 -2.94
C PRO A 78 12.83 12.45 -2.28
N VAL A 79 13.26 11.42 -3.01
CA VAL A 79 13.23 10.02 -2.54
C VAL A 79 13.86 9.85 -1.16
N ARG A 80 14.99 10.52 -0.89
CA ARG A 80 15.65 10.49 0.43
C ARG A 80 14.73 10.91 1.58
N ASP A 81 13.93 11.96 1.38
CA ASP A 81 13.08 12.50 2.44
C ASP A 81 11.85 11.61 2.63
N LEU A 82 11.32 11.06 1.54
CA LEU A 82 10.22 10.10 1.56
C LEU A 82 10.60 8.84 2.36
N VAL A 83 11.76 8.26 2.09
CA VAL A 83 12.26 7.06 2.79
C VAL A 83 12.61 7.39 4.24
N ALA A 84 13.25 8.54 4.52
CA ALA A 84 13.62 8.91 5.88
C ALA A 84 12.42 9.25 6.78
N SER A 85 11.31 9.71 6.20
CA SER A 85 10.12 10.15 6.95
C SER A 85 9.01 9.11 7.04
N SER A 86 9.18 7.94 6.42
CA SER A 86 8.14 6.91 6.36
C SER A 86 8.68 5.49 6.45
N ALA A 87 7.76 4.53 6.55
CA ALA A 87 8.10 3.10 6.51
C ALA A 87 8.38 2.58 5.09
N VAL A 88 8.38 3.43 4.05
CA VAL A 88 8.74 3.01 2.70
C VAL A 88 10.24 2.71 2.67
N ASP A 89 10.60 1.46 2.41
CA ASP A 89 11.99 1.01 2.35
C ASP A 89 12.67 1.39 1.03
N ARG A 90 11.91 1.41 -0.07
CA ARG A 90 12.47 1.55 -1.43
C ARG A 90 11.52 2.25 -2.37
N VAL A 91 12.07 3.06 -3.28
CA VAL A 91 11.34 3.64 -4.42
C VAL A 91 11.88 3.06 -5.74
N VAL A 92 11.01 2.50 -6.57
CA VAL A 92 11.38 1.86 -7.84
C VAL A 92 10.68 2.52 -9.02
N GLY A 93 11.47 2.96 -9.99
CA GLY A 93 10.97 3.51 -11.24
C GLY A 93 10.55 2.42 -12.23
N VAL A 94 9.30 2.45 -12.66
CA VAL A 94 8.82 1.64 -13.78
C VAL A 94 9.20 2.34 -15.08
N GLY A 95 10.18 1.79 -15.80
CA GLY A 95 10.66 2.35 -17.06
C GLY A 95 11.53 3.60 -16.91
N CYS A 96 12.03 3.91 -15.70
CA CYS A 96 12.95 5.02 -15.47
C CYS A 96 13.92 4.74 -14.33
N THR A 97 15.03 5.49 -14.32
CA THR A 97 15.98 5.47 -13.20
C THR A 97 15.53 6.44 -12.13
N VAL A 98 15.56 5.97 -10.88
CA VAL A 98 15.25 6.76 -9.68
C VAL A 98 16.51 6.83 -8.82
N THR A 99 16.80 8.02 -8.32
CA THR A 99 17.90 8.32 -7.39
C THR A 99 17.34 9.01 -6.14
N ASP A 100 18.15 9.13 -5.10
CA ASP A 100 17.78 9.81 -3.84
C ASP A 100 17.33 11.26 -4.03
N ASP A 101 17.86 11.94 -5.05
CA ASP A 101 17.50 13.32 -5.41
C ASP A 101 16.30 13.41 -6.36
N THR A 102 15.81 12.28 -6.88
CA THR A 102 14.63 12.27 -7.76
C THR A 102 13.41 12.74 -6.98
N VAL A 103 12.68 13.70 -7.54
CA VAL A 103 11.49 14.27 -6.91
C VAL A 103 10.27 13.42 -7.25
N VAL A 104 9.63 12.89 -6.21
CA VAL A 104 8.35 12.19 -6.26
C VAL A 104 7.23 13.20 -5.96
N ASP A 105 6.40 13.51 -6.94
CA ASP A 105 5.11 14.17 -6.72
C ASP A 105 4.11 13.12 -6.25
N THR A 106 3.90 13.07 -4.92
CA THR A 106 3.04 12.07 -4.29
C THR A 106 1.57 12.26 -4.64
N ARG A 107 1.16 13.43 -5.15
CA ARG A 107 -0.25 13.80 -5.34
C ARG A 107 -1.12 13.55 -4.11
N ASP A 108 -0.49 13.60 -2.93
CA ASP A 108 -1.09 13.29 -1.63
C ASP A 108 -1.68 11.87 -1.51
N TYR A 109 -1.31 10.96 -2.43
CA TYR A 109 -1.80 9.59 -2.48
C TYR A 109 -0.67 8.60 -2.81
N VAL A 110 -0.38 7.72 -1.86
CA VAL A 110 0.70 6.72 -1.95
C VAL A 110 0.16 5.36 -1.55
N ARG A 111 0.38 4.36 -2.42
CA ARG A 111 -0.02 2.97 -2.18
C ARG A 111 1.15 2.01 -2.47
N PRO A 112 2.15 1.95 -1.57
CA PRO A 112 3.28 1.06 -1.72
C PRO A 112 2.88 -0.42 -1.57
N VAL A 113 3.69 -1.31 -2.11
CA VAL A 113 3.50 -2.76 -2.11
C VAL A 113 4.65 -3.44 -1.38
N TYR A 114 4.36 -4.51 -0.67
CA TYR A 114 5.41 -5.38 -0.15
C TYR A 114 5.95 -6.24 -1.29
N ALA A 115 7.24 -6.11 -1.56
CA ALA A 115 7.97 -6.86 -2.57
C ALA A 115 9.39 -7.14 -2.08
N ASP A 116 9.86 -8.38 -2.18
CA ASP A 116 11.16 -8.80 -1.67
C ASP A 116 11.34 -8.55 -0.16
N GLY A 117 10.26 -8.65 0.63
CA GLY A 117 10.26 -8.32 2.06
C GLY A 117 10.40 -6.83 2.38
N LEU A 118 10.29 -5.94 1.38
CA LEU A 118 10.43 -4.49 1.51
C LEU A 118 9.15 -3.76 1.09
N LEU A 119 8.77 -2.72 1.82
CA LEU A 119 7.70 -1.81 1.43
C LEU A 119 8.18 -0.90 0.29
N THR A 120 7.86 -1.30 -0.94
CA THR A 120 8.32 -0.67 -2.18
C THR A 120 7.25 0.26 -2.77
N LEU A 121 7.60 1.53 -2.97
CA LEU A 121 6.78 2.48 -3.74
C LEU A 121 7.20 2.44 -5.22
N HIS A 122 6.29 1.99 -6.09
CA HIS A 122 6.49 2.06 -7.53
C HIS A 122 6.09 3.43 -8.08
N VAL A 123 6.93 3.99 -8.94
CA VAL A 123 6.71 5.31 -9.55
C VAL A 123 6.88 5.25 -11.07
N THR A 124 6.23 6.16 -11.78
CA THR A 124 6.35 6.32 -13.24
C THR A 124 6.79 7.73 -13.60
N PRO A 125 7.42 7.94 -14.77
CA PRO A 125 7.80 9.28 -15.23
C PRO A 125 6.59 10.21 -15.34
N ALA A 126 6.78 11.46 -14.90
CA ALA A 126 5.83 12.54 -15.09
C ALA A 126 6.50 13.72 -15.82
N SER A 127 5.77 14.83 -15.95
CA SER A 127 6.30 16.06 -16.54
C SER A 127 7.45 16.66 -15.73
N ALA A 128 8.31 17.42 -16.41
CA ALA A 128 9.37 18.23 -15.78
C ALA A 128 10.42 17.43 -14.97
N GLY A 129 10.69 16.17 -15.34
CA GLY A 129 11.73 15.36 -14.69
C GLY A 129 11.36 14.86 -13.29
N THR A 130 10.07 14.92 -12.95
CA THR A 130 9.53 14.33 -11.72
C THR A 130 9.00 12.91 -11.99
N VAL A 131 8.78 12.16 -10.93
CA VAL A 131 8.08 10.87 -10.96
C VAL A 131 6.84 10.95 -10.08
N VAL A 132 5.84 10.13 -10.37
CA VAL A 132 4.59 10.06 -9.61
C VAL A 132 4.32 8.61 -9.20
N PRO A 133 3.65 8.36 -8.05
CA PRO A 133 3.17 7.03 -7.70
C PRO A 133 2.45 6.36 -8.88
N LEU A 134 2.74 5.07 -9.09
CA LEU A 134 2.11 4.27 -10.15
C LEU A 134 0.59 4.24 -10.00
N GLU A 135 0.13 4.15 -8.75
CA GLU A 135 -1.29 4.20 -8.40
C GLU A 135 -1.76 5.65 -8.25
N VAL A 136 -2.90 5.99 -8.83
CA VAL A 136 -3.52 7.33 -8.74
C VAL A 136 -4.76 7.28 -7.85
N GLU A 137 -5.00 8.35 -7.09
CA GLU A 137 -6.25 8.51 -6.34
C GLU A 137 -7.42 8.67 -7.32
N GLY A 138 -8.46 7.85 -7.18
CA GLY A 138 -9.64 7.92 -8.04
C GLY A 138 -9.37 7.59 -9.51
N GLY A 139 -8.64 6.50 -9.78
CA GLY A 139 -8.29 6.00 -11.11
C GLY A 139 -9.48 5.57 -11.98
N HIS A 140 -10.39 6.49 -12.29
CA HIS A 140 -11.36 6.42 -13.37
C HIS A 140 -11.43 7.78 -14.07
N VAL A 141 -10.68 7.90 -15.18
CA VAL A 141 -11.17 8.68 -16.31
C VAL A 141 -11.35 7.67 -17.43
N CYS A 142 -12.60 7.23 -17.61
CA CYS A 142 -13.04 6.56 -18.83
C CYS A 142 -13.08 7.55 -19.98
#